data_AF-A0A4V2BH13-F1
#
_entry.id   AF-A0A4V2BH13-F1
#
_cell.length_a   1.000
_cell.length_b   1.000
_cell.length_c   1.000
_cell.angle_alpha   90.00
_cell.angle_beta   90.00
_cell.angle_gamma   90.00
#
_symmetry.space_group_name_H-M   'P 1'
#
loop_
_entity.id
_entity.type
_entity.pdbx_description
1 polymer ?
#
loop_
_entity_poly.entity_id
_entity_poly.type
_entity_poly.pdbx_seq_one_letter_code
_entity_poly.pdbx_strand_id
1 'polypeptide(L)'
;MGDGTLARLIAEFDWAATGVGPIRAWPQAMRTTVSLMLQSPVALVTLWGRSGVMIYNDAYARFAGDRHPALLGSDVREGWEEVASFNDHVVNHVLVGNQTLSYKDIELSL
;
A
#
# COMPACT_ATOMS: atom_id res chain seq x y z
N MET A 1 -13.73 -13.07 -14.47
CA MET A 1 -13.21 -11.74 -14.87
C MET A 1 -13.26 -10.89 -13.61
N GLY A 2 -12.13 -10.41 -13.11
CA GLY A 2 -12.08 -9.66 -11.86
C GLY A 2 -12.79 -8.33 -12.02
N ASP A 3 -13.82 -8.11 -11.23
CA ASP A 3 -14.60 -6.89 -11.07
C ASP A 3 -13.82 -5.82 -10.28
N GLY A 4 -12.56 -5.60 -10.67
CA GLY A 4 -11.53 -4.83 -9.97
C GLY A 4 -12.03 -3.49 -9.43
N THR A 5 -12.44 -3.50 -8.17
CA THR A 5 -13.00 -2.34 -7.49
C THR A 5 -11.87 -1.38 -7.13
N LEU A 6 -10.68 -1.91 -6.78
CA LEU A 6 -9.53 -1.08 -6.47
C LEU A 6 -8.90 -0.40 -7.68
N ALA A 7 -8.89 -1.03 -8.86
CA ALA A 7 -8.37 -0.37 -10.07
C ALA A 7 -9.17 0.91 -10.38
N ARG A 8 -10.50 0.84 -10.25
CA ARG A 8 -11.38 2.01 -10.38
C ARG A 8 -11.17 3.00 -9.25
N LEU A 9 -11.12 2.54 -8.00
CA LEU A 9 -10.91 3.40 -6.85
C LEU A 9 -9.58 4.17 -6.95
N ILE A 10 -8.49 3.50 -7.36
CA ILE A 10 -7.19 4.12 -7.62
C ILE A 10 -7.28 5.15 -8.75
N ALA A 11 -8.04 4.88 -9.82
CA ALA A 11 -8.20 5.85 -10.91
C ALA A 11 -8.97 7.11 -10.48
N GLU A 12 -9.92 6.97 -9.54
CA GLU A 12 -10.81 8.05 -9.08
C GLU A 12 -10.31 8.78 -7.83
N PHE A 13 -9.35 8.21 -7.10
CA PHE A 13 -8.81 8.78 -5.87
C PHE A 13 -8.06 10.09 -6.12
N ASP A 14 -8.24 11.07 -5.23
CA ASP A 14 -7.51 12.35 -5.30
C ASP A 14 -6.08 12.21 -4.78
N TRP A 15 -5.22 11.67 -5.63
CA TRP A 15 -3.80 11.50 -5.29
C TRP A 15 -3.05 12.83 -5.12
N ALA A 16 -3.58 13.94 -5.62
CA ALA A 16 -2.95 15.24 -5.44
C ALA A 16 -2.92 15.67 -3.98
N ALA A 17 -3.84 15.16 -3.16
CA ALA A 17 -3.88 15.38 -1.71
C ALA A 17 -2.85 14.53 -0.92
N THR A 18 -2.10 13.64 -1.59
CA THR A 18 -1.15 12.72 -0.94
C THR A 18 0.30 13.06 -1.26
N GLY A 19 1.23 12.51 -0.49
CA GLY A 19 2.68 12.66 -0.72
C GLY A 19 3.20 12.06 -2.04
N VAL A 20 2.41 11.28 -2.78
CA VAL A 20 2.80 10.73 -4.09
C VAL A 20 2.40 11.62 -5.27
N GLY A 21 1.55 12.62 -5.02
CA GLY A 21 1.07 13.55 -6.03
C GLY A 21 0.11 12.91 -7.05
N PRO A 22 -0.43 13.71 -7.99
CA PRO A 22 -1.49 13.29 -8.89
C PRO A 22 -1.04 12.12 -9.78
N ILE A 23 -1.95 11.18 -10.05
CA ILE A 23 -1.69 9.94 -10.81
C ILE A 23 -1.01 10.18 -12.17
N ARG A 24 -1.32 11.31 -12.83
CA ARG A 24 -0.69 11.73 -14.11
C ARG A 24 0.80 12.03 -14.00
N ALA A 25 1.28 12.36 -12.81
CA ALA A 25 2.67 12.70 -12.51
C ALA A 25 3.44 11.51 -11.93
N TRP A 26 2.81 10.35 -11.76
CA TRP A 26 3.48 9.17 -11.22
C TRP A 26 4.62 8.71 -12.13
N PRO A 27 5.81 8.41 -11.57
CA PRO A 27 6.90 7.82 -12.32
C PRO A 27 6.49 6.49 -12.96
N GLN A 28 7.09 6.15 -14.10
CA GLN A 28 6.81 4.89 -14.81
C GLN A 28 6.93 3.66 -13.91
N ALA A 29 7.96 3.62 -13.06
CA ALA A 29 8.19 2.52 -12.14
C ALA A 29 6.99 2.31 -11.19
N MET A 30 6.42 3.40 -10.66
CA MET A 30 5.25 3.34 -9.78
C MET A 30 4.03 2.76 -10.50
N ARG A 31 3.75 3.25 -11.71
CA ARG A 31 2.63 2.77 -12.53
C ARG A 31 2.78 1.29 -12.87
N THR A 32 3.98 0.85 -13.22
CA THR A 32 4.27 -0.57 -13.49
C THR A 32 4.07 -1.41 -12.24
N THR A 33 4.60 -1.01 -11.08
CA THR A 33 4.40 -1.73 -9.81
C THR A 33 2.91 -1.87 -9.46
N VAL A 34 2.15 -0.78 -9.53
CA VAL A 34 0.71 -0.79 -9.26
C VAL A 34 -0.03 -1.70 -10.25
N SER A 35 0.33 -1.64 -11.53
CA SER A 35 -0.29 -2.50 -12.56
C SER A 35 -0.04 -3.99 -12.34
N LEU A 36 1.16 -4.35 -11.90
CA LEU A 36 1.51 -5.74 -11.55
C LEU A 36 0.78 -6.20 -10.29
N MET A 37 0.74 -5.33 -9.27
CA MET A 37 0.05 -5.60 -8.01
C MET A 37 -1.45 -5.84 -8.20
N LEU A 38 -2.10 -5.04 -9.05
CA LEU A 38 -3.54 -5.18 -9.37
C LEU A 38 -3.87 -6.47 -10.13
N GLN A 39 -2.90 -7.09 -10.81
CA GLN A 39 -3.10 -8.36 -11.51
C GLN A 39 -2.86 -9.58 -10.62
N SER A 40 -2.29 -9.39 -9.42
CA SER A 40 -1.99 -10.49 -8.50
C SER A 40 -3.24 -10.96 -7.74
N PRO A 41 -3.48 -12.28 -7.60
CA PRO A 41 -4.51 -12.80 -6.72
C PRO A 41 -4.11 -12.79 -5.23
N VAL A 42 -2.82 -12.56 -4.93
CA VAL A 42 -2.28 -12.50 -3.58
C VAL A 42 -2.53 -11.12 -2.98
N ALA A 43 -2.82 -11.05 -1.67
CA ALA A 43 -2.97 -9.79 -0.96
C ALA A 43 -1.64 -9.02 -0.97
N LEU A 44 -1.62 -7.87 -1.65
CA LEU A 44 -0.43 -7.04 -1.81
C LEU A 44 -0.73 -5.57 -1.52
N VAL A 45 0.23 -4.93 -0.85
CA VAL A 45 0.29 -3.49 -0.59
C VAL A 45 1.70 -3.00 -0.93
N THR A 46 1.79 -1.79 -1.49
CA THR A 46 3.04 -1.04 -1.66
C THR A 46 2.96 0.25 -0.86
N LEU A 47 4.09 0.62 -0.24
CA LEU A 47 4.26 1.86 0.51
C LEU A 47 5.15 2.77 -0.33
N TRP A 48 4.62 3.92 -0.74
CA TRP A 48 5.35 4.81 -1.64
C TRP A 48 5.76 6.12 -0.98
N GLY A 49 7.00 6.54 -1.22
CA GLY A 49 7.57 7.76 -0.65
C GLY A 49 7.90 7.66 0.83
N ARG A 50 8.39 8.77 1.41
CA ARG A 50 8.86 8.83 2.80
C ARG A 50 7.75 8.72 3.85
N SER A 51 6.53 9.13 3.49
CA SER A 51 5.31 8.94 4.27
C SER A 51 4.73 7.53 4.12
N GLY A 52 5.28 6.68 3.23
CA GLY A 52 4.76 5.32 3.04
C GLY A 52 3.28 5.31 2.65
N VAL A 53 2.92 6.08 1.62
CA VAL A 53 1.54 6.15 1.12
C VAL A 53 1.09 4.76 0.67
N MET A 54 -0.03 4.28 1.21
CA MET A 54 -0.51 2.93 0.99
C MET A 54 -1.30 2.81 -0.33
N ILE A 55 -0.85 1.90 -1.19
CA ILE A 55 -1.56 1.50 -2.42
C ILE A 55 -1.65 -0.02 -2.44
N TYR A 56 -2.84 -0.59 -2.62
CA TYR A 56 -3.05 -2.03 -2.48
C TYR A 56 -4.10 -2.57 -3.46
N ASN A 57 -4.16 -3.90 -3.59
CA ASN A 57 -5.09 -4.58 -4.50
C ASN A 57 -6.35 -5.10 -3.79
N ASP A 58 -7.30 -5.64 -4.58
CA ASP A 58 -8.57 -6.17 -4.07
C ASP A 58 -8.39 -7.31 -3.06
N ALA A 59 -7.34 -8.13 -3.21
CA ALA A 59 -7.05 -9.19 -2.24
C ALA A 59 -6.63 -8.62 -0.88
N TYR A 60 -5.83 -7.55 -0.86
CA TYR A 60 -5.49 -6.84 0.37
C TYR A 60 -6.68 -6.08 0.95
N ALA A 61 -7.56 -5.53 0.12
CA ALA A 61 -8.77 -4.87 0.59
C ALA A 61 -9.67 -5.79 1.43
N ARG A 62 -9.81 -7.06 1.01
CA ARG A 62 -10.51 -8.08 1.81
C ARG A 62 -9.82 -8.35 3.15
N PHE A 63 -8.48 -8.35 3.18
CA PHE A 63 -7.71 -8.50 4.41
C PHE A 63 -7.84 -7.27 5.32
N ALA A 64 -7.90 -6.07 4.75
CA ALA A 64 -8.05 -4.81 5.47
C ALA A 64 -9.42 -4.65 6.14
N GLY A 65 -10.45 -5.36 5.67
CA GLY A 65 -11.80 -5.34 6.25
C GLY A 65 -12.38 -3.92 6.29
N ASP A 66 -12.90 -3.52 7.44
CA ASP A 66 -13.58 -2.22 7.66
C ASP A 66 -12.65 -1.01 7.51
N ARG A 67 -11.33 -1.22 7.43
CA ARG A 67 -10.36 -0.14 7.17
C ARG A 67 -10.30 0.23 5.69
N HIS A 68 -10.78 -0.62 4.78
CA HIS A 68 -11.00 -0.26 3.39
C HIS A 68 -12.34 0.50 3.25
N PRO A 69 -12.42 1.62 2.49
CA PRO A 69 -11.38 2.19 1.62
C PRO A 69 -10.47 3.24 2.27
N ALA A 70 -10.68 3.61 3.53
CA ALA A 70 -9.96 4.70 4.19
C ALA A 70 -8.42 4.56 4.20
N LEU A 71 -7.91 3.32 4.17
CA LEU A 71 -6.47 3.05 4.05
C LEU A 71 -5.87 3.43 2.69
N LEU A 72 -6.67 3.53 1.62
CA LEU A 72 -6.11 3.84 0.31
C LEU A 72 -5.60 5.28 0.32
N GLY A 73 -4.32 5.47 0.02
CA GLY A 73 -3.69 6.78 -0.03
C GLY A 73 -3.34 7.39 1.33
N SER A 74 -3.61 6.71 2.45
CA SER A 74 -3.19 7.17 3.78
C SER A 74 -1.69 6.95 4.02
N ASP A 75 -1.11 7.69 4.97
CA ASP A 75 0.22 7.38 5.50
C ASP A 75 0.15 6.07 6.30
N VAL A 76 1.12 5.19 6.10
CA VAL A 76 1.19 3.89 6.79
C VAL A 76 1.25 4.01 8.32
N ARG A 77 1.76 5.15 8.83
CA ARG A 77 1.81 5.46 10.26
C ARG A 77 0.46 5.85 10.84
N GLU A 78 -0.44 6.38 10.01
CA GLU A 78 -1.79 6.79 10.39
C GLU A 78 -2.80 5.66 10.20
N GLY A 79 -2.56 4.78 9.22
CA GLY A 79 -3.49 3.70 8.88
C GLY A 79 -3.55 2.54 9.89
N TRP A 80 -2.53 2.37 10.72
CA TRP A 80 -2.41 1.23 11.65
C TRP A 80 -1.77 1.62 12.99
N GLU A 81 -2.55 2.09 13.96
CA GLU A 81 -2.03 2.38 15.32
C GLU A 81 -1.43 1.13 15.99
N GLU A 82 -2.03 -0.05 15.81
CA GLU A 82 -1.60 -1.33 16.43
C GLU A 82 -0.35 -1.94 15.76
N VAL A 83 -0.10 -1.59 14.50
CA VAL A 83 1.01 -2.15 13.68
C VAL A 83 2.07 -1.07 13.40
N ALA A 84 1.90 0.15 13.92
CA ALA A 84 2.80 1.28 13.72
C ALA A 84 4.25 0.93 14.11
N SER A 85 4.47 0.18 15.19
CA SER A 85 5.80 -0.26 15.62
C SER A 85 6.45 -1.29 14.69
N PHE A 86 5.66 -2.19 14.10
CA PHE A 86 6.12 -3.16 13.09
C PHE A 86 6.39 -2.46 11.75
N ASN A 87 5.48 -1.57 11.32
CA ASN A 87 5.62 -0.80 10.10
C ASN A 87 6.78 0.19 10.16
N ASP A 88 7.03 0.85 11.30
CA ASP A 88 8.20 1.70 11.51
C ASP A 88 9.50 0.88 11.38
N HIS A 89 9.51 -0.38 11.84
CA HIS A 89 10.66 -1.27 11.65
C HIS A 89 10.87 -1.62 10.17
N VAL A 90 9.81 -1.96 9.43
CA VAL A 90 9.89 -2.29 8.00
C VAL A 90 10.26 -1.07 7.16
N VAL A 91 9.64 0.08 7.41
CA VAL A 91 9.93 1.36 6.74
C VAL A 91 11.37 1.77 7.01
N ASN A 92 11.83 1.76 8.26
CA ASN A 92 13.21 2.12 8.57
C ASN A 92 14.23 1.14 7.95
N HIS A 93 13.98 -0.17 7.98
CA HIS A 93 14.94 -1.14 7.42
C HIS A 93 14.95 -1.20 5.88
N VAL A 94 13.79 -1.13 5.22
CA VAL A 94 13.71 -1.26 3.75
C VAL A 94 14.03 0.05 3.05
N LEU A 95 13.51 1.19 3.54
CA LEU A 95 13.70 2.49 2.87
C LEU A 95 15.02 3.18 3.26
N VAL A 96 15.58 2.93 4.44
CA VAL A 96 16.87 3.54 4.86
C VAL A 96 18.05 2.58 4.69
N GLY A 97 17.82 1.26 4.82
CA GLY A 97 18.89 0.26 4.71
C GLY A 97 19.20 -0.22 3.29
N ASN A 98 18.31 0.02 2.32
CA ASN A 98 18.38 -0.55 0.96
C ASN A 98 18.47 -2.10 0.97
N GLN A 99 17.80 -2.73 1.94
CA GLN A 99 17.78 -4.19 2.14
C GLN A 99 16.35 -4.72 2.05
N THR A 100 16.16 -5.82 1.32
CA THR A 100 14.88 -6.53 1.28
C THR A 100 14.68 -7.32 2.56
N LEU A 101 13.56 -7.08 3.25
CA LEU A 101 13.11 -7.91 4.36
C LEU A 101 12.03 -8.88 3.87
N SER A 102 12.22 -10.17 4.14
CA SER A 102 11.21 -11.20 3.91
C SER A 102 10.88 -11.82 5.25
N TYR A 103 9.64 -11.70 5.68
CA TYR A 103 9.14 -12.38 6.87
C TYR A 103 8.27 -13.57 6.45
N LYS A 104 8.45 -14.70 7.13
CA LYS A 104 7.57 -15.86 7.06
C LYS A 104 7.06 -16.13 8.47
N ASP A 105 5.75 -16.40 8.58
CA ASP A 105 5.10 -16.83 9.82
C ASP A 105 5.14 -15.80 10.97
N ILE A 106 4.80 -14.54 10.69
CA ILE A 106 4.55 -13.56 11.75
C ILE A 106 3.13 -13.73 12.26
N GLU A 107 3.00 -14.18 13.51
CA GLU A 107 1.78 -13.99 14.29
C GLU A 107 1.65 -12.52 14.68
N LEU A 108 0.63 -11.87 14.12
CA LEU A 108 0.20 -10.56 14.60
C LEU A 108 -0.76 -10.81 15.77
N SER A 109 -0.28 -10.59 17.00
CA SER A 109 -1.16 -10.58 18.17
C SER A 109 -2.02 -9.32 18.13
N LEU A 110 -3.31 -9.51 17.86
CA LEU A 110 -4.39 -8.53 18.06
C LEU A 110 -4.62 -8.27 19.54
#